data_AF-A0A660A7T3-F1
#
_entry.id   AF-A0A660A7T3-F1
#
_cell.length_a   1.000
_cell.length_b   1.000
_cell.length_c   1.000
_cell.angle_alpha   90.00
_cell.angle_beta   90.00
_cell.angle_gamma   90.00
#
_symmetry.space_group_name_H-M   'P 1'
#
loop_
_entity.id
_entity.type
_entity.pdbx_description
1 polymer ?
#
loop_
_entity_poly.entity_id
_entity_poly.type
_entity_poly.pdbx_seq_one_letter_code
_entity_poly.pdbx_strand_id
1 'polypeptide(L)'
;FTGTKGKTTAAYFAYHILKQSYKPALLSTMNTTLDGQTFFKSQLTTPESLDLFAMMAECVKNGMTHLIMEVSSQAYLVGRVYGLTFDVGVFLNISPDHIGPIEHPTFEDYFYHKRLLMENSRAVVINSGMD
;
A
#
# COMPACT_ATOMS: atom_id res chain seq x y z
N PHE A 1 -2.00 -3.03 -0.83
CA PHE A 1 -1.25 -4.12 -1.51
C PHE A 1 0.16 -4.23 -0.95
N THR A 2 0.59 -5.42 -0.55
CA THR A 2 1.99 -5.71 -0.20
C THR A 2 2.52 -6.94 -0.96
N GLY A 3 3.84 -7.06 -0.97
CA GLY A 3 4.59 -8.12 -1.66
C GLY A 3 5.97 -7.64 -2.07
N THR A 4 6.86 -8.55 -2.46
CA THR A 4 8.16 -8.16 -3.01
C THR A 4 7.98 -7.47 -4.37
N LYS A 5 7.30 -8.12 -5.32
CA LYS A 5 7.01 -7.60 -6.67
C LYS A 5 5.50 -7.49 -6.93
N GLY A 6 5.12 -6.74 -7.96
CA GLY A 6 3.73 -6.67 -8.47
C GLY A 6 2.77 -5.72 -7.74
N LYS A 7 3.20 -5.04 -6.66
CA LYS A 7 2.37 -4.09 -5.90
C LYS A 7 1.77 -3.00 -6.81
N THR A 8 2.61 -2.34 -7.60
CA THR A 8 2.19 -1.28 -8.53
C THR A 8 1.18 -1.81 -9.56
N THR A 9 1.49 -2.89 -10.26
CA THR A 9 0.59 -3.47 -11.27
C THR A 9 -0.78 -3.81 -10.67
N ALA A 10 -0.80 -4.49 -9.52
CA ALA A 10 -2.05 -4.88 -8.86
C ALA A 10 -2.85 -3.66 -8.37
N ALA A 11 -2.19 -2.65 -7.81
CA ALA A 11 -2.83 -1.41 -7.38
C ALA A 11 -3.46 -0.66 -8.56
N TYR A 12 -2.78 -0.60 -9.72
CA TYR A 12 -3.33 0.01 -10.93
C TYR A 12 -4.51 -0.77 -11.51
N PHE A 13 -4.47 -2.11 -11.52
CA PHE A 13 -5.64 -2.89 -11.93
C PHE A 13 -6.84 -2.64 -11.02
N ALA A 14 -6.64 -2.67 -9.70
CA ALA A 14 -7.71 -2.34 -8.75
C ALA A 14 -8.27 -0.94 -8.97
N TYR A 15 -7.40 0.05 -9.22
CA TYR A 15 -7.79 1.43 -9.51
C TYR A 15 -8.65 1.54 -10.76
N HIS A 16 -8.22 0.94 -11.87
CA HIS A 16 -8.96 1.00 -13.12
C HIS A 16 -10.27 0.22 -13.10
N ILE A 17 -10.34 -0.89 -12.34
CA ILE A 17 -11.59 -1.63 -12.13
C ILE A 17 -12.56 -0.78 -11.30
N LEU A 18 -12.12 -0.28 -10.13
CA LEU A 18 -13.00 0.50 -9.25
C LEU A 18 -13.45 1.82 -9.89
N LYS A 19 -12.61 2.46 -10.70
CA LYS A 19 -12.94 3.72 -11.40
C LYS A 19 -14.14 3.58 -12.37
N GLN A 20 -14.53 2.36 -12.76
CA GLN A 20 -15.69 2.14 -13.63
C GLN A 20 -17.02 2.41 -12.91
N SER A 21 -17.06 2.36 -11.58
CA SER A 21 -18.31 2.53 -10.81
C SER A 21 -18.16 3.35 -9.53
N TYR A 22 -16.92 3.70 -9.16
CA TYR A 22 -16.60 4.42 -7.94
C TYR A 22 -15.62 5.57 -8.21
N LYS A 23 -15.31 6.33 -7.16
CA LYS A 23 -14.31 7.40 -7.16
C LYS A 23 -13.08 6.96 -6.35
N PRO A 24 -12.15 6.17 -6.90
CA PRO A 24 -10.95 5.74 -6.18
C PRO A 24 -9.83 6.78 -6.26
N ALA A 25 -9.09 6.95 -5.17
CA ALA A 25 -7.78 7.59 -5.12
C ALA A 25 -6.69 6.50 -5.16
N LEU A 26 -5.46 6.90 -5.51
CA LEU A 26 -4.33 5.97 -5.65
C LEU A 26 -3.07 6.56 -5.02
N LEU A 27 -2.42 5.82 -4.13
CA LEU A 27 -1.05 6.06 -3.65
C LEU A 27 -0.16 4.91 -4.15
N SER A 28 0.62 5.17 -5.19
CA SER A 28 1.49 4.16 -5.82
C SER A 28 2.93 4.67 -5.92
N THR A 29 3.89 3.75 -6.04
CA THR A 29 5.31 4.04 -6.32
C THR A 29 5.50 4.99 -7.50
N MET A 30 4.67 4.84 -8.55
CA MET A 30 4.79 5.67 -9.76
C MET A 30 4.17 7.05 -9.57
N ASN A 31 2.86 7.08 -9.30
CA ASN A 31 2.09 8.31 -9.19
C ASN A 31 1.05 8.20 -8.08
N THR A 32 0.67 9.37 -7.58
CA THR A 32 -0.43 9.55 -6.65
C THR A 32 -1.52 10.40 -7.28
N THR A 33 -2.78 10.09 -6.99
CA THR A 33 -3.93 10.97 -7.25
C THR A 33 -4.85 10.99 -6.02
N LEU A 34 -5.26 12.20 -5.63
CA LEU A 34 -6.12 12.46 -4.46
C LEU A 34 -7.54 12.86 -4.87
N ASP A 35 -7.79 13.04 -6.17
CA ASP A 35 -9.06 13.50 -6.76
C ASP A 35 -9.51 12.61 -7.95
N GLY A 36 -8.71 11.59 -8.29
CA GLY A 36 -8.94 10.68 -9.42
C GLY A 36 -8.66 11.28 -10.81
N GLN A 37 -8.13 12.51 -10.86
CA GLN A 37 -7.94 13.32 -12.06
C GLN A 37 -6.52 13.86 -12.19
N THR A 38 -6.02 14.50 -11.13
CA THR A 38 -4.67 15.05 -11.05
C THR A 38 -3.71 13.97 -10.57
N PHE A 39 -2.68 13.70 -11.36
CA PHE A 39 -1.62 12.74 -11.03
C PHE A 39 -0.29 13.46 -10.84
N PHE A 40 0.40 13.14 -9.76
CA PHE A 40 1.74 13.65 -9.49
C PHE A 40 2.68 12.52 -9.08
N LYS A 41 3.98 12.74 -9.28
CA LYS A 41 5.01 11.75 -8.96
C LYS A 41 5.10 11.54 -7.46
N SER A 42 5.06 10.29 -7.03
CA SER A 42 5.22 9.93 -5.62
C SER A 42 6.69 10.04 -5.20
N GLN A 43 6.94 10.54 -3.98
CA GLN A 43 8.28 10.57 -3.39
C GLN A 43 8.65 9.21 -2.77
N LEU A 44 7.68 8.52 -2.18
CA LEU A 44 7.82 7.21 -1.54
C LEU A 44 6.70 6.28 -2.03
N THR A 45 6.95 4.97 -2.06
CA THR A 45 5.91 3.95 -2.31
C THR A 45 4.76 4.06 -1.30
N THR A 46 5.10 4.31 -0.03
CA THR A 46 4.15 4.58 1.05
C THR A 46 4.60 5.88 1.72
N PRO A 47 3.78 6.94 1.70
CA PRO A 47 4.13 8.25 2.28
C PRO A 47 4.46 8.17 3.78
N GLU A 48 5.17 9.18 4.29
CA GLU A 48 5.37 9.34 5.74
C GLU A 48 4.04 9.52 6.46
N SER A 49 3.99 9.18 7.75
CA SER A 49 2.71 9.05 8.47
C SER A 49 1.85 10.33 8.42
N LEU A 50 2.45 11.49 8.71
CA LEU A 50 1.73 12.76 8.69
C LEU A 50 1.21 13.10 7.29
N ASP A 51 2.04 12.90 6.26
CA ASP A 51 1.68 13.15 4.87
C ASP A 51 0.56 12.19 4.43
N LEU A 52 0.64 10.92 4.82
CA LEU A 52 -0.38 9.92 4.52
C LEU A 52 -1.75 10.34 5.08
N PHE A 53 -1.81 10.74 6.35
CA PHE A 53 -3.06 11.22 6.95
C PHE A 53 -3.57 12.52 6.31
N ALA A 54 -2.68 13.45 5.95
CA ALA A 54 -3.06 14.67 5.24
C ALA A 54 -3.63 14.37 3.85
N MET A 55 -2.98 13.49 3.09
CA MET A 55 -3.44 13.02 1.78
C MET A 55 -4.78 12.29 1.89
N MET A 56 -4.98 11.45 2.92
CA MET A 56 -6.26 10.79 3.17
C MET A 56 -7.38 11.79 3.46
N ALA A 57 -7.12 12.81 4.28
CA ALA A 57 -8.07 13.87 4.55
C ALA A 57 -8.45 14.65 3.28
N GLU A 58 -7.47 14.91 2.40
CA GLU A 58 -7.70 15.51 1.10
C GLU A 58 -8.54 14.62 0.17
N CYS A 59 -8.28 13.31 0.13
CA CYS A 59 -9.13 12.35 -0.60
C CYS A 59 -10.58 12.43 -0.14
N VAL A 60 -10.81 12.46 1.17
CA VAL A 60 -12.17 12.60 1.74
C VAL A 60 -12.80 13.93 1.32
N LYS A 61 -12.06 15.04 1.41
CA LYS A 61 -12.53 16.37 0.98
C LYS A 61 -12.90 16.41 -0.50
N ASN A 62 -12.16 15.69 -1.36
CA ASN A 62 -12.43 15.56 -2.79
C ASN A 62 -13.58 14.57 -3.11
N GLY A 63 -14.22 13.98 -2.09
CA GLY A 63 -15.33 13.05 -2.27
C GLY A 63 -14.88 11.70 -2.84
N MET A 64 -13.63 11.32 -2.61
CA MET A 64 -13.11 10.00 -2.97
C MET A 64 -13.72 8.95 -2.04
N THR A 65 -14.12 7.84 -2.63
CA THR A 65 -14.89 6.76 -1.97
C THR A 65 -14.02 5.59 -1.55
N HIS A 66 -12.87 5.42 -2.24
CA HIS A 66 -11.95 4.32 -2.02
C HIS A 66 -10.53 4.85 -2.09
N LEU A 67 -9.63 4.34 -1.26
CA LEU A 67 -8.20 4.61 -1.35
C LEU A 67 -7.47 3.31 -1.65
N ILE A 68 -6.71 3.31 -2.73
CA ILE A 68 -5.89 2.17 -3.13
C ILE A 68 -4.45 2.55 -2.89
N MET A 69 -3.74 1.77 -2.08
CA MET A 69 -2.35 2.08 -1.78
C MET A 69 -1.42 0.87 -1.78
N GLU A 70 -0.19 1.13 -2.18
CA GLU A 70 0.94 0.24 -1.93
C GLU A 70 1.44 0.41 -0.50
N VAL A 71 1.64 -0.70 0.21
CA VAL A 71 2.16 -0.75 1.57
C VAL A 71 3.46 -1.52 1.55
N SER A 72 4.58 -0.80 1.58
CA SER A 72 5.92 -1.40 1.65
C SER A 72 6.16 -2.01 3.04
N SER A 73 7.11 -2.95 3.15
CA SER A 73 7.51 -3.47 4.46
C SER A 73 8.13 -2.37 5.33
N GLN A 74 8.89 -1.46 4.71
CA GLN A 74 9.44 -0.27 5.36
C GLN A 74 8.36 0.58 6.05
N ALA A 75 7.16 0.67 5.46
CA ALA A 75 6.06 1.44 6.04
C ALA A 75 5.64 0.93 7.42
N TYR A 76 5.70 -0.38 7.65
CA TYR A 76 5.48 -0.93 8.98
C TYR A 76 6.72 -0.83 9.86
N LEU A 77 7.92 -1.07 9.31
CA LEU A 77 9.18 -1.00 10.07
C LEU A 77 9.38 0.35 10.76
N VAL A 78 9.03 1.44 10.08
CA VAL A 78 9.16 2.81 10.61
C VAL A 78 7.82 3.45 11.01
N GLY A 79 6.74 2.65 11.11
CA GLY A 79 5.45 3.12 11.65
C GLY A 79 4.67 4.14 10.80
N ARG A 80 4.91 4.22 9.48
CA ARG A 80 4.20 5.14 8.57
C ARG A 80 2.69 4.92 8.54
N VAL A 81 2.27 3.65 8.63
CA VAL A 81 0.86 3.23 8.60
C VAL A 81 0.31 2.90 10.00
N TYR A 82 0.97 3.36 11.05
CA TYR A 82 0.57 3.09 12.43
C TYR A 82 -0.89 3.54 12.68
N GLY A 83 -1.67 2.65 13.29
CA GLY A 83 -3.08 2.92 13.63
C GLY A 83 -4.07 2.86 12.46
N LEU A 84 -3.61 2.59 11.23
CA LEU A 84 -4.51 2.37 10.10
C LEU A 84 -5.09 0.96 10.11
N THR A 85 -6.42 0.87 10.05
CA THR A 85 -7.12 -0.37 9.72
C THR A 85 -7.53 -0.33 8.26
N PHE A 86 -7.15 -1.35 7.50
CA PHE A 86 -7.46 -1.48 6.08
C PHE A 86 -8.73 -2.30 5.89
N ASP A 87 -9.61 -1.93 4.96
CA ASP A 87 -10.75 -2.78 4.63
C ASP A 87 -10.30 -4.08 3.94
N VAL A 88 -9.29 -4.00 3.06
CA VAL A 88 -8.73 -5.16 2.35
C VAL A 88 -7.21 -5.12 2.30
N GLY A 89 -6.57 -6.16 2.84
CA GLY A 89 -5.14 -6.42 2.73
C GLY A 89 -4.87 -7.47 1.66
N VAL A 90 -3.95 -7.18 0.74
CA VAL A 90 -3.57 -8.12 -0.33
C VAL A 90 -2.10 -8.45 -0.24
N PHE A 91 -1.77 -9.74 -0.10
CA PHE A 91 -0.40 -10.27 -0.05
C PHE A 91 -0.09 -11.05 -1.33
N LEU A 92 0.80 -10.49 -2.16
CA LEU A 92 1.03 -10.97 -3.54
C LEU A 92 2.09 -12.07 -3.68
N ASN A 93 3.25 -11.87 -3.05
CA ASN A 93 4.44 -12.72 -3.10
C ASN A 93 5.44 -12.29 -2.02
N ILE A 94 6.33 -13.20 -1.65
CA ILE A 94 7.49 -12.93 -0.80
C ILE A 94 8.71 -13.62 -1.41
N SER A 95 9.85 -12.94 -1.39
CA SER A 95 11.16 -13.47 -1.77
C SER A 95 12.23 -12.58 -1.14
N PRO A 96 13.46 -13.07 -0.90
CA PRO A 96 14.55 -12.23 -0.40
C PRO A 96 14.74 -10.99 -1.26
N ASP A 97 14.63 -9.83 -0.62
CA ASP A 97 14.80 -8.45 -1.11
C ASP A 97 14.96 -7.59 0.16
N HIS A 98 15.26 -6.30 0.07
CA HIS A 98 15.26 -5.36 1.21
C HIS A 98 15.91 -5.85 2.55
N ILE A 99 16.89 -6.76 2.48
CA ILE A 99 17.62 -7.29 3.66
C ILE A 99 18.93 -6.53 3.75
N GLY A 100 19.16 -5.89 4.90
CA GLY A 100 20.37 -5.14 5.16
C GLY A 100 20.28 -4.28 6.40
N PRO A 101 21.41 -3.70 6.85
CA PRO A 101 21.50 -2.95 8.10
C PRO A 101 20.66 -1.66 8.15
N ILE A 102 20.24 -1.15 6.99
CA ILE A 102 19.43 0.08 6.86
C ILE A 102 17.93 -0.24 6.71
N GLU A 103 17.60 -1.47 6.33
CA GLU A 103 16.24 -1.94 6.08
C GLU A 103 15.91 -3.07 7.06
N HIS A 104 15.68 -4.30 6.58
CA HIS A 104 15.34 -5.42 7.44
C HIS A 104 16.59 -6.24 7.79
N PRO A 105 16.89 -6.49 9.08
CA PRO A 105 18.10 -7.21 9.49
C PRO A 105 18.10 -8.68 9.04
N THR A 106 16.92 -9.30 8.90
CA THR A 106 16.77 -10.68 8.41
C THR A 106 15.56 -10.81 7.50
N PHE A 107 15.48 -11.94 6.79
CA PHE A 107 14.31 -12.26 5.99
C PHE A 107 13.06 -12.44 6.85
N GLU A 108 13.19 -12.99 8.05
CA GLU A 108 12.09 -13.14 9.01
C GLU A 108 11.55 -11.78 9.45
N ASP A 109 12.42 -10.79 9.66
CA ASP A 109 12.00 -9.42 9.97
C ASP A 109 11.26 -8.76 8.79
N TYR A 110 11.78 -8.94 7.58
CA TYR A 110 11.12 -8.49 6.36
C TYR A 110 9.73 -9.12 6.18
N PHE A 111 9.64 -10.44 6.37
CA PHE A 111 8.38 -11.18 6.28
C PHE A 111 7.39 -10.75 7.38
N TYR A 112 7.87 -10.59 8.61
CA TYR A 112 7.10 -10.08 9.75
C TYR A 112 6.44 -8.75 9.40
N HIS A 113 7.21 -7.77 8.91
CA HIS A 113 6.66 -6.45 8.57
C HIS A 113 5.69 -6.47 7.40
N LYS A 114 5.83 -7.38 6.43
CA LYS A 114 4.81 -7.52 5.37
C LYS A 114 3.51 -8.11 5.89
N ARG A 115 3.56 -9.16 6.73
CA ARG A 115 2.35 -9.82 7.22
C ARG A 115 1.52 -8.92 8.14
N LEU A 116 2.11 -7.87 8.71
CA LEU A 116 1.36 -6.85 9.47
C LEU A 116 0.24 -6.20 8.65
N LEU A 117 0.35 -6.13 7.31
CA LEU A 117 -0.78 -5.68 6.50
C LEU A 117 -2.00 -6.58 6.69
N MET A 118 -1.80 -7.90 6.75
CA MET A 118 -2.89 -8.87 6.90
C MET A 118 -3.52 -8.76 8.29
N GLU A 119 -2.70 -8.58 9.32
CA GLU A 119 -3.15 -8.39 10.70
C GLU A 119 -3.98 -7.11 10.89
N ASN A 120 -3.61 -6.04 10.19
CA ASN A 120 -4.30 -4.75 10.26
C ASN A 120 -5.39 -4.61 9.17
N SER A 121 -5.86 -5.71 8.58
CA SER A 121 -6.91 -5.70 7.56
C SER A 121 -8.16 -6.46 7.99
N ARG A 122 -9.34 -5.92 7.63
CA ARG A 122 -10.65 -6.55 7.93
C ARG A 122 -10.90 -7.78 7.05
N ALA A 123 -10.52 -7.70 5.78
CA ALA A 123 -10.50 -8.83 4.85
C ALA A 123 -9.10 -9.00 4.28
N VAL A 124 -8.73 -10.26 3.98
CA VAL A 124 -7.39 -10.60 3.51
C VAL A 124 -7.48 -11.44 2.25
N VAL A 125 -6.69 -11.07 1.24
CA VAL A 125 -6.50 -11.83 -0.01
C VAL A 125 -5.04 -12.25 -0.10
N ILE A 126 -4.81 -13.55 -0.26
CA ILE A 126 -3.48 -14.15 -0.30
C ILE A 126 -3.36 -14.92 -1.61
N ASN A 127 -2.25 -14.72 -2.33
CA ASN A 127 -1.89 -15.59 -3.45
C ASN A 127 -1.44 -16.96 -2.92
N SER A 128 -2.26 -18.01 -3.03
CA SER A 128 -1.88 -19.33 -2.52
C SER A 128 -0.80 -20.04 -3.35
N GLY A 129 -0.51 -19.56 -4.56
CA GLY A 129 0.52 -20.12 -5.45
C GLY A 129 1.89 -19.45 -5.30
N MET A 130 2.19 -18.94 -4.11
CA MET A 130 3.53 -18.45 -3.78
C MET A 130 4.40 -19.66 -3.45
N ASP A 131 5.51 -19.84 -4.19
CA ASP A 131 6.57 -20.79 -3.87
C ASP A 131 7.44 -20.31 -2.69
#